data_AF-A0A6L9ZWN3-F1
#
_entry.id   AF-A0A6L9ZWN3-F1
#
_cell.length_a   1.000
_cell.length_b   1.000
_cell.length_c   1.000
_cell.angle_alpha   90.00
_cell.angle_beta   90.00
_cell.angle_gamma   90.00
#
_symmetry.space_group_name_H-M   'P 1'
#
loop_
_entity.id
_entity.type
_entity.pdbx_description
1 polymer ?
#
loop_
_entity_poly.entity_id
_entity_poly.type
_entity_poly.pdbx_seq_one_letter_code
_entity_poly.pdbx_strand_id
1 'polypeptide(L)'
;MKIAYIFFLSKVQNGKDAVFELTDATILNPSPSSVAELSLSPIFRRQWHSVYEAIEDCYPSRYKMMEVYINQIAFNQRPLLVGDHSAWLRPDAVTLQERTYEHMLA
;
A
#
# COMPACT_ATOMS: atom_id res chain seq x y z
N MET A 1 -19.22 -14.54 -22.33
CA MET A 1 -18.45 -13.33 -21.92
C MET A 1 -19.14 -12.43 -20.87
N LYS A 2 -20.47 -12.47 -20.64
CA LYS A 2 -21.13 -11.66 -19.60
C LYS A 2 -20.78 -12.04 -18.14
N ILE A 3 -20.53 -13.32 -17.86
CA ILE A 3 -20.21 -13.83 -16.51
C ILE A 3 -18.82 -13.38 -16.03
N ALA A 4 -17.81 -13.40 -16.90
CA ALA A 4 -16.47 -12.90 -16.58
C ALA A 4 -16.46 -11.39 -16.29
N TYR A 5 -17.31 -10.63 -17.00
CA TYR A 5 -17.43 -9.18 -16.80
C TYR A 5 -18.09 -8.83 -15.47
N ILE A 6 -19.10 -9.59 -15.04
CA ILE A 6 -19.75 -9.44 -13.72
C ILE A 6 -18.77 -9.80 -12.60
N PHE A 7 -18.00 -10.89 -12.75
CA PHE A 7 -16.96 -11.27 -11.79
C PHE A 7 -15.89 -10.19 -11.65
N PHE A 8 -15.41 -9.64 -12.77
CA PHE A 8 -14.41 -8.57 -12.81
C PHE A 8 -14.92 -7.27 -12.14
N LEU A 9 -16.16 -6.85 -12.45
CA LEU A 9 -16.75 -5.67 -11.82
C LEU A 9 -17.00 -5.87 -10.31
N SER A 10 -17.39 -7.07 -9.88
CA SER A 10 -17.54 -7.39 -8.44
C SER A 10 -16.19 -7.42 -7.70
N LYS A 11 -15.11 -7.88 -8.37
CA LYS A 11 -13.73 -7.84 -7.84
C LYS A 11 -13.25 -6.40 -7.66
N VAL A 12 -13.51 -5.51 -8.61
CA VAL A 12 -13.07 -4.10 -8.52
C VAL A 12 -13.74 -3.36 -7.35
N GLN A 13 -15.00 -3.68 -7.03
CA GLN A 13 -15.67 -3.07 -5.87
C GLN A 13 -15.20 -3.68 -4.55
N ASN A 14 -15.04 -5.01 -4.47
CA ASN A 14 -14.51 -5.70 -3.29
C ASN A 14 -13.02 -5.41 -3.02
N GLY A 15 -12.22 -5.19 -4.07
CA GLY A 15 -10.79 -4.93 -3.96
C GLY A 15 -10.49 -3.59 -3.30
N LYS A 16 -11.32 -2.56 -3.57
CA LYS A 16 -11.21 -1.26 -2.88
C LYS A 16 -11.44 -1.40 -1.38
N ASP A 17 -12.45 -2.14 -0.97
CA ASP A 17 -12.73 -2.40 0.45
C ASP A 17 -11.60 -3.20 1.10
N ALA A 18 -10.99 -4.14 0.37
CA ALA A 18 -9.84 -4.90 0.86
C ALA A 18 -8.61 -4.02 1.11
N VAL A 19 -8.35 -3.01 0.26
CA VAL A 19 -7.26 -2.04 0.48
C VAL A 19 -7.51 -1.18 1.72
N PHE A 20 -8.75 -0.74 1.96
CA PHE A 20 -9.08 0.02 3.17
C PHE A 20 -8.93 -0.84 4.43
N GLU A 21 -9.47 -2.07 4.44
CA GLU A 21 -9.29 -2.99 5.57
C GLU A 21 -7.82 -3.32 5.83
N LEU A 22 -7.01 -3.49 4.78
CA LEU A 22 -5.56 -3.70 4.89
C LEU A 22 -4.84 -2.47 5.46
N THR A 23 -5.26 -1.27 5.04
CA THR A 23 -4.71 -0.01 5.56
C THR A 23 -5.01 0.13 7.05
N ASP A 24 -6.24 -0.14 7.47
CA ASP A 24 -6.64 -0.11 8.88
C ASP A 24 -5.84 -1.15 9.70
N ALA A 25 -5.69 -2.38 9.17
CA ALA A 25 -4.89 -3.42 9.81
C ALA A 25 -3.43 -2.99 10.00
N THR A 26 -2.85 -2.29 9.02
CA THR A 26 -1.47 -1.76 9.07
C THR A 26 -1.32 -0.62 10.08
N ILE A 27 -2.32 0.27 10.18
CA ILE A 27 -2.32 1.35 11.18
C ILE A 27 -2.40 0.78 12.61
N LEU A 28 -3.21 -0.26 12.80
CA LEU A 28 -3.41 -0.89 14.12
C LEU A 28 -2.27 -1.84 14.52
N ASN A 29 -1.56 -2.43 13.55
CA ASN A 29 -0.37 -3.24 13.76
C ASN A 29 0.82 -2.66 12.98
N PRO A 30 1.53 -1.65 13.51
CA PRO A 30 2.56 -0.91 12.79
C PRO A 30 3.88 -1.68 12.62
N SER A 31 4.03 -2.88 13.21
CA SER A 31 5.25 -3.69 13.11
C SER A 31 4.92 -5.17 12.91
N PRO A 32 4.23 -5.53 11.80
CA PRO A 32 3.93 -6.91 11.52
C PRO A 32 5.23 -7.65 11.14
N SER A 33 5.38 -8.88 11.61
CA SER A 33 6.49 -9.76 11.23
C SER A 33 6.44 -10.19 9.76
N SER A 34 5.25 -10.17 9.15
CA SER A 34 5.06 -10.50 7.74
C SER A 34 3.78 -9.86 7.18
N VAL A 35 3.68 -9.74 5.85
CA VAL A 35 2.46 -9.26 5.18
C VAL A 35 1.26 -10.16 5.49
N ALA A 36 1.47 -11.47 5.60
CA ALA A 36 0.40 -12.42 5.92
C ALA A 36 -0.18 -12.20 7.33
N GLU A 37 0.62 -11.70 8.28
CA GLU A 37 0.16 -11.40 9.64
C GLU A 37 -0.95 -10.33 9.64
N LEU A 38 -0.93 -9.39 8.70
CA LEU A 38 -1.97 -8.37 8.59
C LEU A 38 -3.36 -8.97 8.34
N SER A 39 -3.44 -10.16 7.74
CA SER A 39 -4.70 -10.88 7.56
C SER A 39 -5.31 -11.42 8.85
N LEU A 40 -4.50 -11.53 9.91
CA LEU A 40 -4.95 -11.99 11.23
C LEU A 40 -5.52 -10.87 12.08
N SER A 41 -5.43 -9.62 11.63
CA SER A 41 -6.00 -8.48 12.32
C SER A 41 -7.53 -8.60 12.38
N PRO A 42 -8.17 -8.35 13.53
CA PRO A 42 -9.63 -8.46 13.66
C PRO A 42 -10.41 -7.47 12.78
N ILE A 43 -9.76 -6.41 12.29
CA ILE A 43 -10.37 -5.45 11.36
C ILE A 43 -10.36 -5.95 9.91
N PHE A 44 -9.49 -6.91 9.58
CA PHE A 44 -9.40 -7.50 8.26
C PHE A 44 -10.38 -8.67 8.16
N ARG A 45 -11.50 -8.49 7.46
CA ARG A 45 -12.62 -9.44 7.48
C ARG A 45 -12.57 -10.48 6.36
N ARG A 46 -11.54 -10.40 5.52
CA ARG A 46 -11.39 -11.21 4.30
C ARG A 46 -10.43 -12.38 4.52
N GLN A 47 -10.39 -13.31 3.56
CA GLN A 47 -9.45 -14.42 3.60
C GLN A 47 -8.02 -13.93 3.33
N TRP A 48 -7.03 -14.63 3.88
CA TRP A 48 -5.64 -14.19 3.88
C TRP A 48 -5.07 -13.90 2.48
N HIS A 49 -5.48 -14.64 1.45
CA HIS A 49 -5.01 -14.41 0.07
C HIS A 49 -5.50 -13.07 -0.50
N SER A 50 -6.61 -12.53 0.00
CA SER A 50 -7.10 -11.21 -0.39
C SER A 50 -6.14 -10.08 -0.02
N VAL A 51 -5.22 -10.29 0.93
CA VAL A 51 -4.16 -9.31 1.22
C VAL A 51 -3.25 -9.15 0.00
N TYR A 52 -2.79 -10.25 -0.59
CA TYR A 52 -1.91 -10.21 -1.76
C TYR A 52 -2.64 -9.68 -2.98
N GLU A 53 -3.88 -10.11 -3.22
CA GLU A 53 -4.70 -9.55 -4.31
C GLU A 53 -4.93 -8.05 -4.13
N ALA A 54 -5.20 -7.58 -2.90
CA ALA A 54 -5.39 -6.16 -2.62
C ALA A 54 -4.12 -5.36 -2.90
N ILE A 55 -2.93 -5.86 -2.55
CA ILE A 55 -1.67 -5.20 -2.85
C ILE A 55 -1.39 -5.18 -4.35
N GLU A 56 -1.62 -6.30 -5.04
CA GLU A 56 -1.40 -6.44 -6.48
C GLU A 56 -2.33 -5.53 -7.29
N ASP A 57 -3.62 -5.44 -6.93
CA ASP A 57 -4.62 -4.66 -7.66
C ASP A 57 -4.63 -3.16 -7.26
N CYS A 58 -3.91 -2.78 -6.19
CA CYS A 58 -3.93 -1.41 -5.67
C CYS A 58 -3.01 -0.47 -6.46
N TYR A 59 -3.60 0.25 -7.41
CA TYR A 59 -2.93 1.32 -8.15
C TYR A 59 -3.68 2.66 -7.99
N PRO A 60 -3.58 3.33 -6.82
CA PRO A 60 -4.26 4.58 -6.58
C PRO A 60 -3.66 5.70 -7.44
N SER A 61 -4.51 6.58 -7.98
CA SER A 61 -4.04 7.72 -8.76
C SER A 61 -3.29 8.71 -7.87
N ARG A 62 -1.99 8.87 -8.10
CA ARG A 62 -1.13 9.78 -7.33
C ARG A 62 -1.71 11.20 -7.22
N TYR A 63 -2.20 11.77 -8.32
CA TYR A 63 -2.76 13.11 -8.35
C TYR A 63 -4.02 13.24 -7.48
N LYS A 64 -4.94 12.27 -7.60
CA LYS A 64 -6.17 12.25 -6.79
C LYS A 64 -5.88 12.05 -5.31
N MET A 65 -4.92 11.17 -4.98
CA MET A 65 -4.48 10.98 -3.59
C MET A 65 -3.88 12.26 -3.02
N MET A 66 -3.06 12.97 -3.80
CA MET A 66 -2.45 14.22 -3.36
C MET A 66 -3.49 15.32 -3.09
N GLU A 67 -4.53 15.43 -3.91
CA GLU A 67 -5.66 16.32 -3.66
C GLU A 67 -6.38 16.00 -2.34
N VAL A 68 -6.65 14.72 -2.08
CA VAL A 68 -7.24 14.28 -0.80
C VAL A 68 -6.33 14.65 0.37
N TYR A 69 -5.02 14.41 0.28
CA TYR A 69 -4.08 14.74 1.35
C TYR A 69 -4.00 16.24 1.62
N ILE A 70 -3.94 17.08 0.58
CA ILE A 70 -3.93 18.54 0.74
C ILE A 70 -5.18 19.00 1.48
N ASN A 71 -6.34 18.41 1.18
CA ASN A 71 -7.60 18.74 1.85
C ASN A 71 -7.65 18.31 3.32
N GLN A 72 -6.81 17.38 3.77
CA GLN A 72 -6.71 16.95 5.17
C GLN A 72 -5.69 17.78 5.99
N ILE A 73 -4.83 18.56 5.35
CA ILE A 73 -3.84 19.40 6.04
C ILE A 73 -4.53 20.66 6.55
N ALA A 74 -4.41 20.94 7.85
CA ALA A 74 -4.95 22.15 8.45
C ALA A 74 -4.34 23.40 7.80
N PHE A 75 -5.20 24.36 7.43
CA PHE A 75 -4.73 25.62 6.88
C PHE A 75 -4.00 26.44 7.95
N ASN A 76 -2.70 26.64 7.72
CA ASN A 76 -1.85 27.50 8.55
C ASN A 76 -1.42 28.70 7.73
N GLN A 77 -1.45 29.90 8.31
CA GLN A 77 -1.05 31.14 7.62
C GLN A 77 0.41 31.13 7.12
N ARG A 78 1.26 30.30 7.75
CA ARG A 78 2.66 30.09 7.38
C ARG A 78 2.96 28.58 7.40
N PRO A 79 2.73 27.85 6.31
CA PRO A 79 3.07 26.42 6.26
C PRO A 79 4.59 26.24 6.28
N LEU A 80 5.06 25.28 7.08
CA LEU A 80 6.44 24.82 7.08
C LEU A 80 6.52 23.52 6.28
N LEU A 81 7.28 23.53 5.19
CA LEU A 81 7.55 22.32 4.40
C LEU A 81 8.86 21.71 4.88
N VAL A 82 8.79 20.50 5.42
CA VAL A 82 9.96 19.71 5.82
C VAL A 82 10.24 18.71 4.71
N GLY A 83 11.46 18.72 4.17
CA GLY A 83 11.94 17.70 3.24
C GLY A 83 12.95 16.80 3.92
N ASP A 84 12.81 15.49 3.74
CA ASP A 84 13.79 14.49 4.15
C ASP A 84 14.32 13.72 2.93
N HIS A 85 15.49 13.13 3.08
CA HIS A 85 16.02 12.17 2.11
C HIS A 85 16.12 10.81 2.78
N SER A 86 15.01 10.08 2.81
CA SER A 86 14.98 8.69 3.27
C SER A 86 15.23 7.75 2.10
N ALA A 87 16.35 7.02 2.14
CA ALA A 87 16.63 5.95 1.19
C ALA A 87 15.86 4.69 1.59
N TRP A 88 15.01 4.17 0.69
CA TRP A 88 14.38 2.88 0.89
C TRP A 88 15.21 1.77 0.23
N LEU A 89 16.12 1.18 1.01
CA LEU A 89 17.02 0.14 0.52
C LEU A 89 16.24 -1.13 0.14
N ARG A 90 16.67 -1.77 -0.95
CA ARG A 90 16.14 -3.05 -1.43
C ARG A 90 17.32 -4.00 -1.68
N PRO A 91 18.04 -4.42 -0.63
CA PRO A 91 19.27 -5.21 -0.78
C PRO A 91 19.02 -6.54 -1.52
N ASP A 92 17.83 -7.12 -1.35
CA ASP A 92 17.44 -8.39 -1.96
C ASP A 92 16.75 -8.25 -3.33
N ALA A 93 16.63 -7.03 -3.87
CA ALA A 93 16.02 -6.85 -5.19
C ALA A 93 16.96 -7.36 -6.29
N VAL A 94 16.37 -7.95 -7.32
CA VAL A 94 17.11 -8.38 -8.52
C VAL A 94 17.80 -7.16 -9.15
N THR A 95 19.13 -7.16 -9.17
CA THR A 95 19.91 -6.09 -9.77
C THR A 95 19.98 -6.27 -11.28
N LEU A 96 19.84 -5.17 -12.03
CA LEU A 96 20.18 -5.16 -13.46
C LEU A 96 21.67 -5.46 -13.62
N GLN A 97 22.03 -6.17 -14.69
CA GLN A 97 23.41 -6.62 -14.95
C GLN A 97 24.45 -5.48 -14.96
N GLU A 98 24.01 -4.25 -15.24
CA GLU A 98 24.83 -3.04 -15.34
C GLU A 98 24.87 -2.18 -14.06
N ARG A 99 24.28 -2.60 -12.94
CA ARG A 99 24.28 -1.83 -11.68
C ARG A 99 25.11 -2.50 -10.58
N THR A 100 25.84 -1.67 -9.83
CA THR A 100 26.71 -2.07 -8.71
C THR A 100 25.89 -2.53 -7.50
N TYR A 101 26.42 -3.49 -6.73
CA TYR A 101 25.83 -3.96 -5.48
C TYR A 101 25.78 -2.86 -4.42
N GLU A 102 24.62 -2.65 -3.82
CA GLU A 102 24.49 -1.86 -2.59
C GLU A 102 24.71 -2.81 -1.40
N HIS A 103 25.92 -2.80 -0.83
CA HIS A 103 26.21 -3.55 0.38
C HIS A 103 25.84 -2.72 1.62
N MET A 104 24.95 -3.23 2.47
CA MET A 104 24.87 -2.76 3.86
C MET A 104 26.02 -3.36 4.65
N LEU A 105 26.83 -2.51 5.28
CA LEU A 105 27.72 -2.93 6.36
C LEU A 105 26.82 -3.25 7.57
N ALA A 106 26.94 -4.47 8.08
CA ALA A 106 26.27 -4.93 9.30
C ALA A 106 26.81 -4.22 10.54
#